data_AF-A0A954YWU8-F1
#
_entry.id   AF-A0A954YWU8-F1
#
_cell.length_a   1.000
_cell.length_b   1.000
_cell.length_c   1.000
_cell.angle_alpha   90.00
_cell.angle_beta   90.00
_cell.angle_gamma   90.00
#
_symmetry.space_group_name_H-M   'P 1'
#
loop_
_entity.id
_entity.type
_entity.pdbx_description
1 polymer ?
#
loop_
_entity_poly.entity_id
_entity_poly.type
_entity_poly.pdbx_seq_one_letter_code
_entity_poly.pdbx_strand_id
1 'polypeptide(L)'
;MCRNSIRTLTAIAICASATRVFAIAPPAPPGCPPTTRHFESNDEVLIPSGPAVVTSQINVSGLEGVLWDTDVQIFVSHDFPLDLDIALVTPAGAVVTLVTDDGHLDPEVFNGVIFDDQADPGGPMIPDAHNPNLASDRDYNGTPAPVRLVPEEPLMGLFLFEPGNGPWTLVVSDDKPLDAGVIHGWALDLTTIPEIDFDLGGGSPPTFSNNNALVIGAGSPNVIQSTIVVGNLFGAIGDQICALTLELDVDHTRCADLDITLTSPAGTVCTITTDNGSSFDNVFAGTTFNPFTNLIMGVPPYVHNDELITDHEFMNLTVATDLTPEESFGVFTGENPIGVWTLTVSDDQDFDGGMLNSWKLTVITCIQPDTDGDGEADACDNCVDDPNADQADADGDGIGDACDSCFGDNASGDDDMDGVCNDQDQCADNDDALDADGDTIPDACDNAPNDANMDQADTDGDGVGDIIDLCDGDDASGDSDGDGVCNDIDPCEGDNASGDDDADGVCNDQDEPAAQLADMGACCGGGVPAMMPFLLLGWKRKRRCGAHSNRRR
;
A
#
# COMPACT_ATOMS: atom_id res chain seq x y z
N MET A 1 30.78 -10.37 42.77
CA MET A 1 31.66 -11.18 41.89
C MET A 1 31.04 -12.54 41.54
N CYS A 2 30.90 -13.54 42.44
CA CYS A 2 30.26 -14.83 42.05
C CYS A 2 28.70 -14.88 42.13
N ARG A 3 28.00 -13.73 42.16
CA ARG A 3 26.53 -13.68 42.06
C ARG A 3 26.01 -13.15 40.72
N ASN A 4 26.80 -12.35 39.99
CA ASN A 4 26.37 -11.77 38.71
C ASN A 4 26.35 -12.81 37.59
N SER A 5 27.35 -13.70 37.48
CA SER A 5 27.44 -14.70 36.40
C SER A 5 26.34 -15.78 36.36
N ILE A 6 25.42 -15.80 37.34
CA ILE A 6 24.22 -16.67 37.30
C ILE A 6 22.99 -15.89 36.78
N ARG A 7 22.96 -14.55 36.91
CA ARG A 7 21.89 -13.71 36.33
C ARG A 7 22.06 -13.55 34.81
N THR A 8 23.27 -13.25 34.33
CA THR A 8 23.58 -13.09 32.89
C THR A 8 23.20 -14.31 32.04
N LEU A 9 23.38 -15.52 32.58
CA LEU A 9 22.99 -16.78 31.93
C LEU A 9 21.48 -17.05 31.95
N THR A 10 20.70 -16.30 32.73
CA THR A 10 19.24 -16.38 32.76
C THR A 10 18.63 -15.34 31.80
N ALA A 11 19.18 -14.12 31.76
CA ALA A 11 18.73 -13.06 30.84
C ALA A 11 18.90 -13.44 29.35
N ILE A 12 20.08 -13.93 28.95
CA ILE A 12 20.35 -14.42 27.58
C ILE A 12 19.40 -15.57 27.16
N ALA A 13 18.85 -16.32 28.14
CA ALA A 13 17.88 -17.38 27.88
C ALA A 13 16.42 -16.89 27.88
N ILE A 14 16.13 -15.66 28.34
CA ILE A 14 14.77 -15.10 28.37
C ILE A 14 14.37 -14.58 26.98
N CYS A 15 15.18 -13.73 26.34
CA CYS A 15 14.84 -13.21 25.01
C CYS A 15 14.66 -14.36 23.99
N ALA A 16 15.62 -15.28 23.91
CA ALA A 16 15.57 -16.43 23.00
C ALA A 16 14.61 -17.59 23.39
N SER A 17 13.89 -17.50 24.52
CA SER A 17 12.95 -18.55 24.97
C SER A 17 11.59 -18.01 25.46
N ALA A 18 11.36 -16.70 25.41
CA ALA A 18 10.03 -16.13 25.64
C ALA A 18 9.06 -16.78 24.64
N THR A 19 7.97 -17.33 25.16
CA THR A 19 6.87 -17.74 24.28
C THR A 19 6.28 -16.46 23.74
N ARG A 20 6.38 -16.22 22.43
CA ARG A 20 5.82 -15.02 21.79
C ARG A 20 4.35 -14.89 22.17
N VAL A 21 4.06 -13.87 22.97
CA VAL A 21 2.70 -13.41 23.18
C VAL A 21 2.51 -12.36 22.12
N PHE A 22 1.78 -12.73 21.06
CA PHE A 22 1.44 -11.80 20.00
C PHE A 22 0.65 -10.63 20.58
N ALA A 23 0.91 -9.43 20.07
CA ALA A 23 0.14 -8.23 20.32
C ALA A 23 -1.25 -8.29 19.66
N ILE A 24 -1.99 -7.19 19.73
CA ILE A 24 -3.35 -7.07 19.19
C ILE A 24 -3.32 -6.22 17.91
N ALA A 25 -2.88 -6.82 16.81
CA ALA A 25 -2.84 -6.11 15.52
C ALA A 25 -4.23 -5.52 15.15
N PRO A 26 -4.29 -4.24 14.71
CA PRO A 26 -5.53 -3.60 14.29
C PRO A 26 -6.10 -4.25 13.01
N PRO A 27 -7.44 -4.22 12.80
CA PRO A 27 -8.05 -4.75 11.58
C PRO A 27 -7.45 -4.11 10.32
N ALA A 28 -6.85 -4.92 9.45
CA ALA A 28 -6.37 -4.45 8.16
C ALA A 28 -7.56 -4.11 7.21
N PRO A 29 -7.31 -3.39 6.10
CA PRO A 29 -8.29 -3.26 5.03
C PRO A 29 -8.72 -4.63 4.48
N PRO A 30 -9.96 -4.77 3.97
CA PRO A 30 -10.35 -5.90 3.11
C PRO A 30 -9.33 -6.12 1.98
N GLY A 31 -9.14 -7.37 1.55
CA GLY A 31 -8.15 -7.75 0.54
C GLY A 31 -6.68 -7.65 0.91
N CYS A 32 -6.31 -6.81 1.88
CA CYS A 32 -4.91 -6.46 2.15
C CYS A 32 -4.34 -7.25 3.33
N PRO A 33 -3.81 -8.49 3.16
CA PRO A 33 -3.32 -9.30 4.26
C PRO A 33 -2.10 -8.64 4.94
N PRO A 34 -2.16 -8.35 6.25
CA PRO A 34 -1.05 -7.76 6.96
C PRO A 34 0.10 -8.76 7.11
N THR A 35 1.32 -8.30 6.83
CA THR A 35 2.57 -9.05 6.98
C THR A 35 3.37 -8.51 8.15
N THR A 36 3.36 -9.22 9.28
CA THR A 36 4.20 -8.92 10.45
C THR A 36 5.58 -9.56 10.31
N ARG A 37 6.65 -8.77 10.48
CA ARG A 37 8.04 -9.25 10.55
C ARG A 37 8.68 -8.84 11.87
N HIS A 38 9.47 -9.76 12.42
CA HIS A 38 10.11 -9.60 13.72
C HIS A 38 11.58 -9.24 13.60
N PHE A 39 12.04 -8.32 14.44
CA PHE A 39 13.42 -7.90 14.55
C PHE A 39 13.80 -7.78 16.03
N GLU A 40 14.99 -8.24 16.42
CA GLU A 40 15.43 -8.25 17.81
C GLU A 40 16.89 -7.78 17.95
N SER A 41 17.20 -7.14 19.08
CA SER A 41 18.56 -6.91 19.57
C SER A 41 18.74 -7.58 20.92
N ASN A 42 19.79 -8.40 21.03
CA ASN A 42 20.17 -9.14 22.23
C ASN A 42 21.45 -8.58 22.88
N ASP A 43 21.89 -7.38 22.47
CA ASP A 43 23.11 -6.76 22.99
C ASP A 43 22.84 -6.08 24.33
N GLU A 44 23.48 -6.57 25.41
CA GLU A 44 23.40 -5.95 26.74
C GLU A 44 24.00 -4.53 26.72
N VAL A 45 23.18 -3.51 26.97
CA VAL A 45 23.61 -2.11 27.13
C VAL A 45 23.45 -1.71 28.60
N LEU A 46 24.55 -1.32 29.25
CA LEU A 46 24.52 -0.83 30.63
C LEU A 46 23.94 0.59 30.67
N ILE A 47 22.92 0.81 31.49
CA ILE A 47 22.41 2.14 31.87
C ILE A 47 23.28 2.62 33.06
N PRO A 48 24.17 3.61 32.88
CA PRO A 48 24.97 4.16 33.97
C PRO A 48 24.12 5.10 34.81
N SER A 49 24.45 5.21 36.10
CA SER A 49 23.77 6.12 37.01
C SER A 49 23.73 7.57 36.53
N GLY A 50 22.53 8.14 36.58
CA GLY A 50 22.18 9.38 35.91
C GLY A 50 22.74 10.68 36.50
N PRO A 51 22.49 11.83 35.83
CA PRO A 51 21.80 11.93 34.54
C PRO A 51 22.63 11.34 33.39
N ALA A 52 22.06 10.39 32.65
CA ALA A 52 22.74 9.61 31.61
C ALA A 52 21.74 9.15 30.54
N VAL A 53 22.18 9.10 29.28
CA VAL A 53 21.37 8.56 28.17
C VAL A 53 22.16 7.50 27.44
N VAL A 54 21.49 6.39 27.14
CA VAL A 54 22.01 5.28 26.34
C VAL A 54 21.05 4.93 25.21
N THR A 55 21.59 4.26 24.19
CA THR A 55 20.81 3.87 23.01
C THR A 55 21.15 2.44 22.59
N SER A 56 20.16 1.71 22.10
CA SER A 56 20.32 0.43 21.41
C SER A 56 19.64 0.51 20.04
N GLN A 57 20.18 -0.16 19.02
CA GLN A 57 19.68 -0.05 17.65
C GLN A 57 19.35 -1.41 17.03
N ILE A 58 18.26 -1.43 16.26
CA ILE A 58 17.86 -2.53 15.37
C ILE A 58 17.88 -1.98 13.95
N ASN A 59 18.60 -2.63 13.03
CA ASN A 59 18.57 -2.28 11.61
C ASN A 59 17.54 -3.16 10.90
N VAL A 60 16.37 -2.58 10.64
CA VAL A 60 15.27 -3.23 9.93
C VAL A 60 15.54 -3.19 8.43
N SER A 61 15.28 -4.32 7.75
CA SER A 61 15.41 -4.43 6.29
C SER A 61 14.50 -5.53 5.76
N GLY A 62 14.01 -5.36 4.53
CA GLY A 62 13.13 -6.33 3.86
C GLY A 62 11.67 -6.22 4.28
N LEU A 63 11.22 -5.09 4.84
CA LEU A 63 9.81 -4.72 4.85
C LEU A 63 9.39 -4.24 3.45
N GLU A 64 8.15 -4.52 3.08
CA GLU A 64 7.50 -4.20 1.80
C GLU A 64 6.13 -3.59 2.11
N GLY A 65 5.64 -2.66 1.30
CA GLY A 65 4.43 -1.89 1.59
C GLY A 65 4.64 -0.82 2.67
N VAL A 66 3.54 -0.39 3.31
CA VAL A 66 3.52 0.66 4.34
C VAL A 66 3.37 0.07 5.75
N LEU A 67 3.89 0.78 6.75
CA LEU A 67 3.76 0.36 8.16
C LEU A 67 2.31 0.58 8.61
N TRP A 68 1.68 -0.49 9.09
CA TRP A 68 0.29 -0.53 9.55
C TRP A 68 0.19 -0.62 11.07
N ASP A 69 1.15 -1.28 11.71
CA ASP A 69 1.13 -1.57 13.14
C ASP A 69 2.56 -1.89 13.64
N THR A 70 2.82 -1.64 14.92
CA THR A 70 4.18 -1.67 15.51
C THR A 70 4.11 -1.99 16.99
N ASP A 71 4.68 -3.15 17.36
CA ASP A 71 4.83 -3.58 18.74
C ASP A 71 6.26 -3.40 19.21
N VAL A 72 6.45 -2.99 20.47
CA VAL A 72 7.79 -2.80 21.05
C VAL A 72 7.94 -3.65 22.31
N GLN A 73 8.67 -4.77 22.21
CA GLN A 73 9.01 -5.55 23.41
C GLN A 73 10.34 -5.08 23.99
N ILE A 74 10.36 -4.69 25.27
CA ILE A 74 11.59 -4.31 25.97
C ILE A 74 11.94 -5.28 27.11
N PHE A 75 13.23 -5.49 27.33
CA PHE A 75 13.77 -6.25 28.45
C PHE A 75 14.71 -5.35 29.26
N VAL A 76 14.14 -4.38 29.99
CA VAL A 76 14.88 -3.39 30.78
C VAL A 76 14.77 -3.70 32.26
N SER A 77 15.88 -3.55 32.98
CA SER A 77 15.91 -3.57 34.45
C SER A 77 16.69 -2.37 34.99
N HIS A 78 16.17 -1.70 36.02
CA HIS A 78 16.78 -0.52 36.66
C HIS A 78 16.60 -0.57 38.17
N ASP A 79 17.58 -0.14 38.97
CA ASP A 79 17.49 -0.21 40.44
C ASP A 79 16.30 0.61 41.00
N PHE A 80 15.85 1.66 40.29
CA PHE A 80 14.62 2.42 40.53
C PHE A 80 14.00 2.90 39.19
N PRO A 81 13.04 2.17 38.59
CA PRO A 81 12.56 2.49 37.23
C PRO A 81 11.91 3.87 37.05
N LEU A 82 11.42 4.49 38.13
CA LEU A 82 10.82 5.84 38.14
C LEU A 82 11.81 6.96 37.74
N ASP A 83 13.09 6.63 37.54
CA ASP A 83 14.10 7.57 37.02
C ASP A 83 14.25 7.47 35.48
N LEU A 84 13.45 6.64 34.80
CA LEU A 84 13.62 6.34 33.38
C LEU A 84 12.64 7.07 32.45
N ASP A 85 13.21 7.66 31.39
CA ASP A 85 12.49 7.96 30.15
C ASP A 85 12.88 6.94 29.08
N ILE A 86 11.91 6.24 28.49
CA ILE A 86 12.13 5.26 27.42
C ILE A 86 11.37 5.71 26.17
N ALA A 87 12.08 5.96 25.08
CA ALA A 87 11.50 6.35 23.80
C ALA A 87 12.01 5.48 22.64
N LEU A 88 11.17 5.27 21.64
CA LEU A 88 11.53 4.68 20.37
C LEU A 88 11.70 5.77 19.31
N VAL A 89 12.80 5.73 18.56
CA VAL A 89 13.07 6.63 17.43
C VAL A 89 13.11 5.83 16.13
N THR A 90 12.37 6.28 15.12
CA THR A 90 12.23 5.61 13.82
C THR A 90 13.43 5.85 12.88
N PRO A 91 13.51 5.13 11.74
CA PRO A 91 14.47 5.42 10.68
C PRO A 91 14.41 6.83 10.08
N ALA A 92 13.24 7.47 10.09
CA ALA A 92 13.03 8.81 9.55
C ALA A 92 13.13 9.92 10.62
N GLY A 93 13.03 9.55 11.90
CA GLY A 93 13.37 10.39 13.05
C GLY A 93 12.18 10.83 13.90
N ALA A 94 10.97 10.34 13.61
CA ALA A 94 9.86 10.42 14.54
C ALA A 94 10.18 9.69 15.86
N VAL A 95 9.49 10.10 16.93
CA VAL A 95 9.81 9.74 18.30
C VAL A 95 8.53 9.40 19.05
N VAL A 96 8.53 8.26 19.74
CA VAL A 96 7.40 7.81 20.56
C VAL A 96 7.92 7.53 21.97
N THR A 97 7.52 8.31 22.95
CA THR A 97 7.71 7.97 24.37
C THR A 97 6.86 6.74 24.71
N LEU A 98 7.54 5.65 25.09
CA LEU A 98 6.86 4.44 25.54
C LEU A 98 6.42 4.58 26.99
N VAL A 99 7.27 5.19 27.81
CA VAL A 99 7.05 5.40 29.25
C VAL A 99 8.04 6.45 29.80
N THR A 100 7.61 7.28 30.76
CA THR A 100 8.40 8.37 31.35
C THR A 100 8.13 8.54 32.86
N ASP A 101 9.19 8.65 33.68
CA ASP A 101 9.12 8.83 35.15
C ASP A 101 8.27 7.77 35.90
N ASP A 102 8.30 6.51 35.42
CA ASP A 102 7.28 5.50 35.74
C ASP A 102 7.80 4.14 36.25
N GLY A 103 6.93 3.22 36.71
CA GLY A 103 7.34 1.86 37.13
C GLY A 103 7.82 1.72 38.58
N HIS A 104 7.98 2.82 39.31
CA HIS A 104 8.16 2.88 40.77
C HIS A 104 9.34 2.06 41.34
N LEU A 105 9.09 1.02 42.17
CA LEU A 105 10.09 0.36 43.03
C LEU A 105 10.52 -1.05 42.58
N ASP A 106 9.93 -1.65 41.55
CA ASP A 106 10.25 -3.03 41.14
C ASP A 106 11.32 -3.04 40.03
N PRO A 107 12.57 -3.48 40.29
CA PRO A 107 13.66 -3.31 39.33
C PRO A 107 13.52 -4.08 38.01
N GLU A 108 12.53 -4.98 37.91
CA GLU A 108 12.29 -5.82 36.74
C GLU A 108 10.93 -5.48 36.07
N VAL A 109 10.31 -4.34 36.42
CA VAL A 109 8.96 -3.95 35.96
C VAL A 109 8.82 -3.89 34.45
N PHE A 110 9.84 -3.39 33.76
CA PHE A 110 9.91 -3.30 32.30
C PHE A 110 10.66 -4.50 31.65
N ASN A 111 10.75 -5.65 32.34
CA ASN A 111 11.46 -6.82 31.84
C ASN A 111 10.52 -7.81 31.13
N GLY A 112 10.36 -7.62 29.82
CA GLY A 112 9.53 -8.45 28.93
C GLY A 112 8.16 -7.84 28.58
N VAL A 113 7.93 -6.58 28.96
CA VAL A 113 6.75 -5.77 28.59
C VAL A 113 6.74 -5.55 27.08
N ILE A 114 5.55 -5.68 26.49
CA ILE A 114 5.26 -5.30 25.10
C ILE A 114 4.44 -4.01 25.15
N PHE A 115 4.88 -2.97 24.45
CA PHE A 115 4.06 -1.80 24.17
C PHE A 115 3.29 -2.01 22.86
N ASP A 116 1.98 -1.81 22.91
CA ASP A 116 0.97 -2.15 21.90
C ASP A 116 -0.19 -1.15 22.06
N ASP A 117 -0.46 -0.36 21.01
CA ASP A 117 -1.50 0.69 21.01
C ASP A 117 -2.92 0.12 21.20
N GLN A 118 -3.12 -1.15 20.92
CA GLN A 118 -4.37 -1.89 21.03
C GLN A 118 -4.40 -2.78 22.29
N ALA A 119 -3.50 -2.57 23.26
CA ALA A 119 -3.42 -3.39 24.47
C ALA A 119 -4.66 -3.30 25.41
N ASP A 120 -5.44 -2.21 25.35
CA ASP A 120 -6.63 -1.99 26.20
C ASP A 120 -7.96 -1.70 25.45
N PRO A 121 -8.45 -2.59 24.58
CA PRO A 121 -9.66 -2.32 23.77
C PRO A 121 -10.97 -2.23 24.57
N GLY A 122 -10.91 -2.38 25.91
CA GLY A 122 -12.05 -2.25 26.81
C GLY A 122 -12.13 -0.88 27.51
N GLY A 123 -11.03 -0.13 27.54
CA GLY A 123 -10.89 1.14 28.26
C GLY A 123 -11.05 1.05 29.79
N PRO A 124 -10.89 2.19 30.48
CA PRO A 124 -11.04 2.29 31.92
C PRO A 124 -12.49 2.12 32.36
N MET A 125 -12.67 1.54 33.55
CA MET A 125 -13.98 1.35 34.17
C MET A 125 -14.45 2.65 34.85
N ILE A 126 -14.75 3.71 34.08
CA ILE A 126 -15.31 4.96 34.61
C ILE A 126 -16.49 4.64 35.56
N PRO A 127 -16.49 5.16 36.81
CA PRO A 127 -15.64 6.22 37.37
C PRO A 127 -14.55 5.73 38.35
N ASP A 128 -14.11 4.47 38.30
CA ASP A 128 -12.90 4.05 39.04
C ASP A 128 -11.66 4.40 38.19
N ALA A 129 -11.12 5.59 38.42
CA ALA A 129 -10.06 6.27 37.68
C ALA A 129 -8.64 5.67 37.84
N HIS A 130 -8.47 4.41 37.45
CA HIS A 130 -7.14 3.85 37.17
C HIS A 130 -7.23 2.78 36.07
N ASN A 131 -6.51 2.99 34.98
CA ASN A 131 -6.33 2.04 33.89
C ASN A 131 -5.03 1.24 34.04
N PRO A 132 -5.07 0.00 34.56
CA PRO A 132 -3.86 -0.81 34.79
C PRO A 132 -3.18 -1.30 33.51
N ASN A 133 -3.74 -0.99 32.33
CA ASN A 133 -3.21 -1.38 31.03
C ASN A 133 -2.53 -0.22 30.28
N LEU A 134 -2.67 1.03 30.72
CA LEU A 134 -1.81 2.14 30.27
C LEU A 134 -0.49 2.11 31.03
N ALA A 135 0.59 2.62 30.44
CA ALA A 135 1.83 2.83 31.18
C ALA A 135 1.61 3.82 32.33
N SER A 136 1.16 5.03 31.98
CA SER A 136 1.00 6.20 32.86
C SER A 136 0.02 6.06 34.02
N ASP A 137 -1.05 5.25 33.87
CA ASP A 137 -2.16 5.17 34.83
C ASP A 137 -2.16 3.86 35.66
N ARG A 138 -1.00 3.19 35.72
CA ARG A 138 -0.85 1.90 36.38
C ARG A 138 -0.25 1.99 37.79
N ASP A 139 -0.91 1.37 38.77
CA ASP A 139 -0.26 1.07 40.06
C ASP A 139 0.78 -0.06 39.94
N TYR A 140 2.04 0.34 39.78
CA TYR A 140 3.22 -0.54 39.76
C TYR A 140 3.64 -1.09 41.15
N ASN A 141 2.96 -0.74 42.24
CA ASN A 141 3.38 -1.09 43.60
C ASN A 141 3.05 -2.55 43.97
N GLY A 142 3.92 -3.48 43.57
CA GLY A 142 3.80 -4.90 43.91
C GLY A 142 2.81 -5.68 43.04
N THR A 143 2.38 -5.08 41.92
CA THR A 143 1.74 -5.77 40.82
C THR A 143 2.82 -6.14 39.77
N PRO A 144 2.95 -7.39 39.34
CA PRO A 144 3.77 -7.69 38.16
C PRO A 144 3.18 -6.95 36.96
N ALA A 145 4.03 -6.32 36.15
CA ALA A 145 3.59 -5.68 34.91
C ALA A 145 2.78 -6.67 34.05
N PRO A 146 1.76 -6.20 33.33
CA PRO A 146 1.03 -7.04 32.40
C PRO A 146 1.94 -7.35 31.22
N VAL A 147 1.59 -8.36 30.43
CA VAL A 147 2.42 -8.75 29.28
C VAL A 147 2.39 -7.67 28.17
N ARG A 148 1.33 -6.86 28.14
CA ARG A 148 1.13 -5.75 27.21
C ARG A 148 0.69 -4.50 27.96
N LEU A 149 1.22 -3.34 27.58
CA LEU A 149 0.81 -2.00 28.02
C LEU A 149 0.55 -1.12 26.80
N VAL A 150 -0.36 -0.17 26.91
CA VAL A 150 -0.43 0.94 25.97
C VAL A 150 0.73 1.91 26.32
N PRO A 151 1.54 2.35 25.35
CA PRO A 151 2.56 3.38 25.55
C PRO A 151 1.93 4.75 25.85
N GLU A 152 2.70 5.66 26.44
CA GLU A 152 2.22 7.03 26.69
C GLU A 152 2.03 7.86 25.41
N GLU A 153 2.84 7.62 24.37
CA GLU A 153 2.63 8.20 23.05
C GLU A 153 2.20 7.14 22.01
N PRO A 154 1.35 7.51 21.03
CA PRO A 154 0.81 6.58 20.05
C PRO A 154 1.91 6.03 19.15
N LEU A 155 2.10 4.71 19.14
CA LEU A 155 3.00 4.05 18.19
C LEU A 155 2.53 4.28 16.75
N MET A 156 1.23 4.19 16.47
CA MET A 156 0.73 4.41 15.10
C MET A 156 0.72 5.87 14.65
N GLY A 157 0.56 6.82 15.58
CA GLY A 157 0.20 8.21 15.27
C GLY A 157 1.23 8.95 14.42
N LEU A 158 2.49 8.55 14.49
CA LEU A 158 3.62 9.21 13.85
C LEU A 158 4.16 8.50 12.60
N PHE A 159 3.74 7.26 12.31
CA PHE A 159 4.39 6.41 11.31
C PHE A 159 3.69 6.33 9.96
N LEU A 160 2.48 6.91 9.84
CA LEU A 160 1.88 7.19 8.54
C LEU A 160 2.91 7.96 7.70
N PHE A 161 3.24 7.43 6.52
CA PHE A 161 4.24 7.94 5.57
C PHE A 161 5.74 7.71 5.90
N GLU A 162 6.10 7.02 6.99
CA GLU A 162 7.51 6.71 7.28
C GLU A 162 7.98 5.34 6.74
N PRO A 163 9.18 5.24 6.14
CA PRO A 163 9.72 3.96 5.70
C PRO A 163 10.19 3.12 6.90
N GLY A 164 9.49 2.01 7.19
CA GLY A 164 9.87 1.10 8.29
C GLY A 164 11.26 0.44 8.13
N ASN A 165 11.85 0.47 6.93
CA ASN A 165 13.21 -0.01 6.69
C ASN A 165 14.28 1.02 7.11
N GLY A 166 15.19 0.63 8.00
CA GLY A 166 16.33 1.44 8.43
C GLY A 166 16.68 1.26 9.91
N PRO A 167 17.45 2.20 10.51
CA PRO A 167 17.87 2.11 11.90
C PRO A 167 16.76 2.59 12.85
N TRP A 168 16.10 1.65 13.52
CA TRP A 168 15.27 1.95 14.70
C TRP A 168 16.16 2.03 15.94
N THR A 169 15.88 2.98 16.83
CA THR A 169 16.71 3.27 18.01
C THR A 169 15.85 3.33 19.26
N LEU A 170 16.06 2.40 20.19
CA LEU A 170 15.56 2.53 21.57
C LEU A 170 16.49 3.49 22.32
N VAL A 171 15.93 4.56 22.88
CA VAL A 171 16.61 5.55 23.73
C VAL A 171 16.14 5.32 25.16
N VAL A 172 17.08 5.23 26.10
CA VAL A 172 16.80 5.16 27.54
C VAL A 172 17.60 6.24 28.25
N SER A 173 16.90 7.14 28.91
CA SER A 173 17.43 8.14 29.83
C SER A 173 17.25 7.64 31.26
N ASP A 174 18.27 7.79 32.09
CA ASP A 174 18.20 7.76 33.56
C ASP A 174 18.48 9.21 33.99
N ASP A 175 17.46 9.95 34.41
CA ASP A 175 17.56 11.40 34.62
C ASP A 175 17.96 11.77 36.07
N LYS A 176 17.73 10.87 37.04
CA LYS A 176 18.09 11.05 38.45
C LYS A 176 19.45 10.37 38.77
N PRO A 177 20.14 10.77 39.86
CA PRO A 177 21.38 10.12 40.26
C PRO A 177 21.15 9.02 41.32
N LEU A 178 22.11 8.07 41.37
CA LEU A 178 22.38 7.02 42.38
C LEU A 178 22.06 5.60 41.93
N ASP A 179 21.00 5.42 41.14
CA ASP A 179 20.51 4.13 40.68
C ASP A 179 21.15 3.77 39.32
N ALA A 180 20.92 2.58 38.78
CA ALA A 180 21.53 2.11 37.52
C ALA A 180 20.81 0.88 36.96
N GLY A 181 21.06 0.54 35.69
CA GLY A 181 20.36 -0.57 35.04
C GLY A 181 21.04 -1.20 33.83
N VAL A 182 20.27 -1.99 33.10
CA VAL A 182 20.67 -2.73 31.90
C VAL A 182 19.48 -2.87 30.96
N ILE A 183 19.68 -2.56 29.68
CA ILE A 183 18.86 -3.08 28.58
C ILE A 183 19.42 -4.47 28.26
N HIS A 184 18.68 -5.54 28.58
CA HIS A 184 19.10 -6.92 28.28
C HIS A 184 18.84 -7.30 26.82
N GLY A 185 17.90 -6.59 26.19
CA GLY A 185 17.49 -6.75 24.81
C GLY A 185 16.19 -6.00 24.56
N TRP A 186 15.77 -5.95 23.30
CA TRP A 186 14.47 -5.45 22.87
C TRP A 186 14.14 -5.98 21.48
N ALA A 187 12.86 -5.94 21.10
CA ALA A 187 12.37 -6.40 19.82
C ALA A 187 11.28 -5.49 19.28
N LEU A 188 11.10 -5.56 17.96
CA LEU A 188 10.03 -4.96 17.19
C LEU A 188 9.32 -6.07 16.43
N ASP A 189 8.00 -6.15 16.56
CA ASP A 189 7.15 -6.81 15.57
C ASP A 189 6.50 -5.69 14.74
N LEU A 190 6.84 -5.63 13.46
CA LEU A 190 6.41 -4.57 12.53
C LEU A 190 5.46 -5.16 11.51
N THR A 191 4.22 -4.72 11.53
CA THR A 191 3.13 -5.15 10.65
C THR A 191 3.01 -4.19 9.48
N THR A 192 3.12 -4.71 8.26
CA THR A 192 2.97 -3.94 7.02
C THR A 192 1.78 -4.42 6.19
N ILE A 193 1.12 -3.51 5.48
CA ILE A 193 0.13 -3.82 4.44
C ILE A 193 0.70 -3.37 3.07
N PRO A 194 0.17 -3.87 1.93
CA PRO A 194 0.53 -3.36 0.59
C PRO A 194 0.48 -1.83 0.48
N GLU A 195 1.14 -1.24 -0.51
CA GLU A 195 1.22 0.22 -0.64
C GLU A 195 -0.15 0.80 -1.02
N ILE A 196 -0.78 1.45 -0.05
CA ILE A 196 -2.11 2.05 -0.18
C ILE A 196 -2.03 3.55 -0.55
N ASP A 197 -2.82 4.01 -1.52
CA ASP A 197 -2.86 5.43 -1.91
C ASP A 197 -3.77 6.24 -0.98
N PHE A 198 -3.15 6.91 0.00
CA PHE A 198 -3.82 7.84 0.90
C PHE A 198 -4.26 9.13 0.18
N ASP A 199 -5.20 9.07 -0.77
CA ASP A 199 -5.84 10.30 -1.27
C ASP A 199 -6.70 10.90 -0.15
N LEU A 200 -6.28 12.06 0.37
CA LEU A 200 -7.07 12.90 1.28
C LEU A 200 -8.25 13.60 0.55
N GLY A 201 -8.71 13.04 -0.57
CA GLY A 201 -9.72 13.58 -1.49
C GLY A 201 -9.37 14.97 -2.06
N GLY A 202 -8.08 15.33 -2.08
CA GLY A 202 -7.62 16.71 -2.28
C GLY A 202 -8.25 17.76 -1.34
N GLY A 203 -8.81 17.34 -0.20
CA GLY A 203 -9.65 18.15 0.69
C GLY A 203 -9.06 18.35 2.09
N SER A 204 -9.81 19.06 2.94
CA SER A 204 -9.58 19.05 4.39
C SER A 204 -10.24 17.80 4.97
N PRO A 205 -9.62 17.09 5.92
CA PRO A 205 -10.26 15.98 6.62
C PRO A 205 -11.63 16.37 7.21
N PRO A 206 -12.63 15.47 7.18
CA PRO A 206 -13.97 15.74 7.67
C PRO A 206 -13.99 15.96 9.19
N THR A 207 -14.38 17.18 9.61
CA THR A 207 -14.59 17.54 11.02
C THR A 207 -16.07 17.57 11.37
N PHE A 208 -16.44 16.83 12.41
CA PHE A 208 -17.74 16.80 13.04
C PHE A 208 -17.69 17.56 14.38
N SER A 209 -18.80 18.14 14.84
CA SER A 209 -18.82 18.86 16.12
C SER A 209 -20.17 18.78 16.82
N ASN A 210 -20.14 18.83 18.15
CA ASN A 210 -21.32 19.04 18.97
C ASN A 210 -21.11 20.26 19.87
N ASN A 211 -21.95 21.28 19.69
CA ASN A 211 -21.90 22.56 20.39
C ASN A 211 -23.07 22.71 21.39
N ASN A 212 -23.70 21.60 21.79
CA ASN A 212 -24.76 21.58 22.80
C ASN A 212 -24.12 21.45 24.18
N ALA A 213 -23.95 22.59 24.86
CA ALA A 213 -23.28 22.61 26.14
C ALA A 213 -23.98 21.75 27.21
N LEU A 214 -23.20 20.99 27.98
CA LEU A 214 -23.65 20.12 29.08
C LEU A 214 -22.95 20.52 30.38
N VAL A 215 -23.72 20.63 31.47
CA VAL A 215 -23.20 21.00 32.79
C VAL A 215 -22.53 19.79 33.43
N ILE A 216 -21.27 19.94 33.81
CA ILE A 216 -20.54 19.04 34.71
C ILE A 216 -20.87 19.50 36.13
N GLY A 217 -21.54 18.64 36.89
CA GLY A 217 -22.20 19.03 38.15
C GLY A 217 -21.43 18.61 39.38
N ALA A 218 -21.08 19.58 40.22
CA ALA A 218 -20.19 19.47 41.39
C ALA A 218 -20.56 18.49 42.52
N GLY A 219 -20.58 17.19 42.24
CA GLY A 219 -20.84 16.14 43.22
C GLY A 219 -20.54 14.74 42.70
N SER A 220 -19.72 14.02 43.46
CA SER A 220 -19.07 12.78 43.05
C SER A 220 -19.99 11.55 42.97
N PRO A 221 -19.86 10.70 41.93
CA PRO A 221 -19.32 11.00 40.61
C PRO A 221 -20.40 11.65 39.72
N ASN A 222 -20.02 12.66 38.94
CA ASN A 222 -20.88 13.30 37.95
C ASN A 222 -20.52 12.88 36.53
N VAL A 223 -21.25 11.88 36.02
CA VAL A 223 -21.03 11.39 34.65
C VAL A 223 -22.01 12.05 33.68
N ILE A 224 -21.49 12.72 32.66
CA ILE A 224 -22.22 13.22 31.49
C ILE A 224 -21.77 12.51 30.21
N GLN A 225 -22.65 12.47 29.21
CA GLN A 225 -22.34 11.93 27.89
C GLN A 225 -22.81 12.87 26.80
N SER A 226 -21.95 13.09 25.81
CA SER A 226 -22.23 13.88 24.61
C SER A 226 -21.95 13.02 23.38
N THR A 227 -22.72 13.18 22.31
CA THR A 227 -22.60 12.34 21.11
C THR A 227 -22.37 13.16 19.84
N ILE A 228 -21.58 12.60 18.93
CA ILE A 228 -21.44 13.05 17.55
C ILE A 228 -21.90 11.89 16.65
N VAL A 229 -22.65 12.22 15.60
CA VAL A 229 -23.01 11.23 14.57
C VAL A 229 -22.17 11.50 13.33
N VAL A 230 -21.25 10.58 13.05
CA VAL A 230 -20.51 10.54 11.78
C VAL A 230 -21.41 9.85 10.76
N GLY A 231 -21.78 10.59 9.71
CA GLY A 231 -22.51 10.06 8.56
C GLY A 231 -21.57 9.60 7.46
N ASN A 232 -22.13 9.05 6.37
CA ASN A 232 -21.37 8.57 5.21
C ASN A 232 -20.26 9.55 4.79
N LEU A 233 -19.03 9.06 4.89
CA LEU A 233 -17.89 9.57 4.16
C LEU A 233 -18.03 9.13 2.69
N PHE A 234 -17.28 9.74 1.77
CA PHE A 234 -17.66 9.83 0.35
C PHE A 234 -17.40 8.58 -0.52
N GLY A 235 -17.81 7.38 -0.06
CA GLY A 235 -18.21 6.27 -0.94
C GLY A 235 -17.16 5.67 -1.87
N ALA A 236 -15.87 5.87 -1.61
CA ALA A 236 -14.80 4.97 -2.02
C ALA A 236 -14.51 4.01 -0.85
N ILE A 237 -13.82 2.90 -1.09
CA ILE A 237 -13.31 2.08 0.02
C ILE A 237 -12.38 2.94 0.88
N GLY A 238 -12.36 2.65 2.18
CA GLY A 238 -11.82 3.57 3.19
C GLY A 238 -12.84 4.13 4.18
N ASP A 239 -13.83 3.32 4.53
CA ASP A 239 -14.54 3.44 5.81
C ASP A 239 -13.70 2.83 6.96
N GLN A 240 -12.38 3.04 6.99
CA GLN A 240 -11.49 2.64 8.08
C GLN A 240 -10.72 3.84 8.62
N ILE A 241 -10.73 4.00 9.95
CA ILE A 241 -9.97 5.03 10.66
C ILE A 241 -8.48 4.74 10.53
N CYS A 242 -7.70 5.78 10.25
CA CYS A 242 -6.24 5.72 10.27
C CYS A 242 -5.61 6.81 11.15
N ALA A 243 -6.31 7.92 11.38
CA ALA A 243 -6.01 8.83 12.48
C ALA A 243 -7.24 9.62 12.90
N LEU A 244 -7.22 10.12 14.13
CA LEU A 244 -8.25 11.00 14.69
C LEU A 244 -7.60 12.25 15.29
N THR A 245 -8.35 13.34 15.34
CA THR A 245 -8.01 14.53 16.14
C THR A 245 -9.25 14.95 16.92
N LEU A 246 -9.13 15.07 18.24
CA LEU A 246 -10.22 15.43 19.15
C LEU A 246 -9.95 16.85 19.69
N GLU A 247 -10.88 17.76 19.51
CA GLU A 247 -10.82 19.09 20.13
C GLU A 247 -11.85 19.15 21.27
N LEU A 248 -11.42 19.47 22.48
CA LEU A 248 -12.25 19.66 23.65
C LEU A 248 -12.34 21.14 24.04
N ASP A 249 -13.54 21.57 24.40
CA ASP A 249 -13.82 22.87 25.00
C ASP A 249 -14.58 22.61 26.32
N VAL A 250 -13.81 22.38 27.38
CA VAL A 250 -14.28 22.07 28.74
C VAL A 250 -13.80 23.13 29.72
N ASP A 251 -14.75 23.90 30.27
CA ASP A 251 -14.51 24.71 31.47
C ASP A 251 -14.67 23.82 32.72
N HIS A 252 -13.72 23.84 33.66
CA HIS A 252 -13.81 23.17 34.97
C HIS A 252 -12.95 23.90 36.00
N THR A 253 -13.38 23.99 37.27
CA THR A 253 -12.63 24.71 38.33
C THR A 253 -11.50 23.91 38.98
N ARG A 254 -11.35 22.64 38.60
CA ARG A 254 -10.19 21.78 38.88
C ARG A 254 -10.17 20.68 37.82
N CYS A 255 -9.30 20.76 36.83
CA CYS A 255 -9.31 19.76 35.75
C CYS A 255 -8.88 18.36 36.22
N ALA A 256 -8.05 18.25 37.28
CA ALA A 256 -7.68 16.98 37.93
C ALA A 256 -8.79 16.36 38.82
N ASP A 257 -10.05 16.55 38.42
CA ASP A 257 -11.21 15.75 38.87
C ASP A 257 -11.85 15.01 37.67
N LEU A 258 -11.31 15.20 36.45
CA LEU A 258 -11.97 14.80 35.21
C LEU A 258 -11.40 13.51 34.60
N ASP A 259 -12.24 12.50 34.45
CA ASP A 259 -12.02 11.39 33.52
C ASP A 259 -12.74 11.66 32.21
N ILE A 260 -12.05 11.59 31.08
CA ILE A 260 -12.60 11.78 29.76
C ILE A 260 -12.27 10.57 28.89
N THR A 261 -13.29 9.91 28.36
CA THR A 261 -13.15 8.84 27.37
C THR A 261 -13.94 9.13 26.10
N LEU A 262 -13.41 8.63 24.99
CA LEU A 262 -14.07 8.60 23.70
C LEU A 262 -14.44 7.15 23.35
N THR A 263 -15.69 6.90 22.97
CA THR A 263 -16.16 5.58 22.52
C THR A 263 -16.51 5.62 21.04
N SER A 264 -15.98 4.67 20.25
CA SER A 264 -16.27 4.53 18.82
C SER A 264 -17.63 3.87 18.55
N PRO A 265 -18.12 3.89 17.29
CA PRO A 265 -19.31 3.14 16.89
C PRO A 265 -19.19 1.62 17.07
N ALA A 266 -17.97 1.06 17.07
CA ALA A 266 -17.72 -0.35 17.32
C ALA A 266 -17.85 -0.72 18.81
N GLY A 267 -17.74 0.27 19.70
CA GLY A 267 -17.81 0.11 21.16
C GLY A 267 -16.45 0.12 21.87
N THR A 268 -15.36 0.26 21.11
CA THR A 268 -14.00 0.46 21.63
C THR A 268 -13.92 1.80 22.35
N VAL A 269 -13.17 1.85 23.46
CA VAL A 269 -13.06 3.00 24.35
C VAL A 269 -11.59 3.42 24.42
N CYS A 270 -11.34 4.72 24.30
CA CYS A 270 -10.03 5.34 24.44
C CYS A 270 -10.05 6.35 25.58
N THR A 271 -9.05 6.27 26.45
CA THR A 271 -8.75 7.21 27.54
C THR A 271 -8.14 8.48 26.97
N ILE A 272 -8.89 9.58 27.01
CA ILE A 272 -8.36 10.88 26.61
C ILE A 272 -7.52 11.44 27.76
N THR A 273 -8.10 11.40 28.96
CA THR A 273 -7.39 11.75 30.19
C THR A 273 -8.08 11.25 31.46
N THR A 274 -7.32 10.97 32.52
CA THR A 274 -7.71 10.80 33.93
C THR A 274 -6.85 11.71 34.81
N ASP A 275 -7.44 12.33 35.85
CA ASP A 275 -6.75 13.10 36.92
C ASP A 275 -5.75 14.23 36.50
N ASN A 276 -5.63 14.57 35.22
CA ASN A 276 -4.67 15.56 34.72
C ASN A 276 -5.20 17.00 34.69
N GLY A 277 -4.30 17.97 34.53
CA GLY A 277 -4.62 19.39 34.60
C GLY A 277 -4.48 20.03 36.00
N SER A 278 -4.14 19.24 37.01
CA SER A 278 -3.90 19.68 38.40
C SER A 278 -5.06 20.51 39.00
N SER A 279 -4.78 21.34 40.03
CA SER A 279 -5.75 22.24 40.65
C SER A 279 -5.99 23.53 39.83
N PHE A 280 -6.09 23.42 38.51
CA PHE A 280 -6.18 24.57 37.61
C PHE A 280 -7.52 24.65 36.88
N ASP A 281 -7.94 25.89 36.66
CA ASP A 281 -9.18 26.27 35.99
C ASP A 281 -9.01 26.16 34.46
N ASN A 282 -9.92 25.46 33.81
CA ASN A 282 -10.18 25.51 32.37
C ASN A 282 -8.97 25.21 31.46
N VAL A 283 -8.04 24.34 31.87
CA VAL A 283 -6.89 23.99 31.01
C VAL A 283 -7.28 23.23 29.74
N PHE A 284 -8.45 22.58 29.74
CA PHE A 284 -9.06 21.87 28.61
C PHE A 284 -10.09 22.72 27.81
N ALA A 285 -10.11 24.05 27.98
CA ALA A 285 -11.02 24.95 27.27
C ALA A 285 -10.47 25.36 25.89
N GLY A 286 -10.41 24.40 24.96
CA GLY A 286 -9.86 24.55 23.60
C GLY A 286 -8.62 23.69 23.34
N THR A 287 -8.45 22.60 24.07
CA THR A 287 -7.34 21.65 23.89
C THR A 287 -7.58 20.78 22.66
N THR A 288 -6.58 20.67 21.79
CA THR A 288 -6.57 19.74 20.67
C THR A 288 -5.69 18.55 21.01
N PHE A 289 -6.30 17.36 21.06
CA PHE A 289 -5.62 16.08 21.12
C PHE A 289 -5.26 15.63 19.70
N ASN A 290 -3.98 15.64 19.39
CA ASN A 290 -3.45 15.54 18.02
C ASN A 290 -2.26 14.56 17.98
N PRO A 291 -2.40 13.37 17.39
CA PRO A 291 -1.36 12.34 17.43
C PRO A 291 -0.12 12.66 16.56
N PHE A 292 -0.09 13.80 15.86
CA PHE A 292 0.96 14.20 14.93
C PHE A 292 1.92 15.28 15.45
N THR A 293 1.85 15.66 16.74
CA THR A 293 2.57 16.84 17.26
C THR A 293 4.05 16.57 17.52
N ASN A 294 4.40 15.40 18.06
CA ASN A 294 5.75 15.09 18.53
C ASN A 294 6.72 14.65 17.42
N LEU A 295 7.01 15.56 16.49
CA LEU A 295 7.96 15.27 15.40
C LEU A 295 9.44 15.46 15.78
N ILE A 296 9.77 16.12 16.91
CA ILE A 296 11.16 16.43 17.31
C ILE A 296 11.40 16.48 18.84
N MET A 297 10.39 16.78 19.68
CA MET A 297 10.63 17.22 21.06
C MET A 297 10.82 16.09 22.08
N GLY A 298 10.15 14.95 21.92
CA GLY A 298 10.17 13.84 22.88
C GLY A 298 11.39 12.90 22.81
N VAL A 299 12.57 13.34 22.34
CA VAL A 299 13.79 12.53 22.47
C VAL A 299 14.43 12.77 23.83
N PRO A 300 14.57 11.76 24.71
CA PRO A 300 15.30 11.93 25.96
C PRO A 300 16.77 12.32 25.74
N PRO A 301 17.36 13.19 26.58
CA PRO A 301 16.85 13.59 27.88
C PRO A 301 16.05 14.89 27.81
N TYR A 302 14.82 14.83 28.30
CA TYR A 302 14.04 15.99 28.70
C TYR A 302 13.93 16.03 30.24
N VAL A 303 13.14 16.96 30.78
CA VAL A 303 12.76 16.97 32.21
C VAL A 303 11.24 16.82 32.32
N HIS A 304 10.54 17.35 31.32
CA HIS A 304 9.12 17.15 31.04
C HIS A 304 8.96 17.08 29.51
N ASN A 305 8.08 16.21 29.02
CA ASN A 305 7.55 16.23 27.66
C ASN A 305 6.24 17.05 27.66
N ASP A 306 6.35 18.36 27.40
CA ASP A 306 5.23 19.30 27.36
C ASP A 306 4.12 18.94 26.34
N GLU A 307 4.32 17.94 25.47
CA GLU A 307 3.34 17.46 24.49
C GLU A 307 2.54 16.24 24.99
N LEU A 308 3.01 15.55 26.04
CA LEU A 308 2.27 14.48 26.73
C LEU A 308 1.35 15.06 27.80
N ILE A 309 0.07 14.66 27.82
CA ILE A 309 -0.86 15.14 28.85
C ILE A 309 -0.46 14.73 30.28
N THR A 310 0.25 13.61 30.43
CA THR A 310 0.74 13.02 31.69
C THR A 310 1.92 13.78 32.30
N ASP A 311 2.74 14.43 31.46
CA ASP A 311 3.99 15.11 31.84
C ASP A 311 3.98 16.62 31.50
N HIS A 312 2.82 17.17 31.12
CA HIS A 312 2.65 18.59 30.79
C HIS A 312 2.69 19.49 32.05
N GLU A 313 3.55 20.53 32.08
CA GLU A 313 3.53 21.55 33.15
C GLU A 313 2.33 22.51 33.00
N PHE A 314 1.16 22.07 33.44
CA PHE A 314 -0.08 22.85 33.41
C PHE A 314 0.03 24.20 34.14
N MET A 315 -0.68 25.22 33.62
CA MET A 315 -0.75 26.55 34.21
C MET A 315 -2.18 27.08 34.29
N ASN A 316 -2.53 27.71 35.42
CA ASN A 316 -3.89 28.20 35.63
C ASN A 316 -4.37 29.19 34.54
N LEU A 317 -5.60 29.00 34.05
CA LEU A 317 -6.23 29.82 33.00
C LEU A 317 -5.41 29.89 31.69
N THR A 318 -4.56 28.89 31.44
CA THR A 318 -3.77 28.73 30.22
C THR A 318 -4.18 27.39 29.59
N VAL A 319 -4.67 27.45 28.34
CA VAL A 319 -5.06 26.24 27.60
C VAL A 319 -3.78 25.47 27.23
N ALA A 320 -3.76 24.17 27.54
CA ALA A 320 -2.73 23.26 27.07
C ALA A 320 -3.14 22.74 25.69
N THR A 321 -2.39 23.08 24.63
CA THR A 321 -2.64 22.60 23.27
C THR A 321 -1.38 22.79 22.41
N ASP A 322 -1.08 21.90 21.47
CA ASP A 322 -1.73 20.59 21.27
C ASP A 322 -1.15 19.55 22.26
N LEU A 323 -1.90 18.48 22.54
CA LEU A 323 -1.48 17.40 23.44
C LEU A 323 -1.67 16.02 22.81
N THR A 324 -0.94 15.04 23.32
CA THR A 324 -1.18 13.60 23.14
C THR A 324 -2.14 13.11 24.24
N PRO A 325 -3.18 12.30 23.93
CA PRO A 325 -4.03 11.67 24.95
C PRO A 325 -3.29 10.56 25.72
N GLU A 326 -3.79 10.18 26.90
CA GLU A 326 -3.20 9.09 27.71
C GLU A 326 -3.24 7.71 27.05
N GLU A 327 -4.21 7.47 26.17
CA GLU A 327 -4.32 6.27 25.37
C GLU A 327 -4.30 6.62 23.88
N SER A 328 -3.49 5.90 23.11
CA SER A 328 -3.35 6.09 21.67
C SER A 328 -4.68 6.05 20.92
N PHE A 329 -4.93 7.03 20.04
CA PHE A 329 -6.01 6.92 19.04
C PHE A 329 -5.79 5.77 18.04
N GLY A 330 -4.61 5.15 18.01
CA GLY A 330 -4.32 3.90 17.30
C GLY A 330 -5.21 2.74 17.74
N VAL A 331 -5.80 2.78 18.95
CA VAL A 331 -6.81 1.79 19.39
C VAL A 331 -8.04 1.74 18.46
N PHE A 332 -8.28 2.81 17.69
CA PHE A 332 -9.38 2.90 16.70
C PHE A 332 -8.96 2.55 15.27
N THR A 333 -7.68 2.31 14.98
CA THR A 333 -7.20 2.01 13.62
C THR A 333 -7.94 0.81 13.04
N GLY A 334 -8.37 0.92 11.78
CA GLY A 334 -9.07 -0.17 11.08
C GLY A 334 -10.57 -0.28 11.42
N GLU A 335 -11.06 0.48 12.41
CA GLU A 335 -12.50 0.50 12.72
C GLU A 335 -13.29 1.39 11.76
N ASN A 336 -14.59 1.10 11.63
CA ASN A 336 -15.49 1.93 10.83
C ASN A 336 -15.90 3.21 11.59
N PRO A 337 -15.61 4.42 11.07
CA PRO A 337 -15.93 5.67 11.75
C PRO A 337 -17.42 6.03 11.71
N ILE A 338 -18.21 5.41 10.84
CA ILE A 338 -19.62 5.75 10.64
C ILE A 338 -20.47 5.25 11.81
N GLY A 339 -21.21 6.17 12.43
CA GLY A 339 -22.12 5.85 13.51
C GLY A 339 -22.08 6.89 14.63
N VAL A 340 -22.33 6.43 15.86
CA VAL A 340 -22.43 7.28 17.05
C VAL A 340 -21.13 7.21 17.83
N TRP A 341 -20.39 8.30 17.83
CA TRP A 341 -19.28 8.53 18.74
C TRP A 341 -19.80 9.11 20.04
N THR A 342 -19.30 8.63 21.18
CA THR A 342 -19.72 9.08 22.51
C THR A 342 -18.53 9.60 23.29
N LEU A 343 -18.54 10.88 23.63
CA LEU A 343 -17.63 11.45 24.63
C LEU A 343 -18.30 11.30 26.00
N THR A 344 -17.66 10.59 26.91
CA THR A 344 -18.04 10.50 28.33
C THR A 344 -17.10 11.37 29.15
N VAL A 345 -17.66 12.23 30.00
CA VAL A 345 -16.90 13.02 30.97
C VAL A 345 -17.43 12.67 32.36
N SER A 346 -16.55 12.25 33.25
CA SER A 346 -16.80 12.05 34.67
C SER A 346 -16.10 13.15 35.46
N ASP A 347 -16.77 13.76 36.42
CA ASP A 347 -16.16 14.51 37.52
C ASP A 347 -16.23 13.60 38.76
N ASP A 348 -15.08 13.07 39.18
CA ASP A 348 -14.99 12.01 40.19
C ASP A 348 -14.91 12.56 41.63
N GLN A 349 -14.67 13.86 41.81
CA GLN A 349 -14.60 14.53 43.13
C GLN A 349 -15.86 15.34 43.49
N ASP A 350 -15.88 15.86 44.72
CA ASP A 350 -16.92 16.78 45.19
C ASP A 350 -16.45 18.25 45.06
N PHE A 351 -17.42 19.17 45.01
CA PHE A 351 -17.29 20.64 45.15
C PHE A 351 -16.91 21.46 43.91
N ASP A 352 -16.01 20.99 43.08
CA ASP A 352 -15.61 21.65 41.83
C ASP A 352 -16.55 21.27 40.69
N GLY A 353 -16.58 22.01 39.57
CA GLY A 353 -17.60 21.80 38.55
C GLY A 353 -17.44 22.68 37.32
N GLY A 354 -18.24 22.44 36.28
CA GLY A 354 -17.97 23.05 34.98
C GLY A 354 -19.00 22.85 33.88
N MET A 355 -18.52 22.95 32.64
CA MET A 355 -19.33 22.81 31.44
C MET A 355 -18.49 22.26 30.28
N LEU A 356 -18.93 21.14 29.71
CA LEU A 356 -18.54 20.77 28.35
C LEU A 356 -19.27 21.74 27.41
N ASN A 357 -18.56 22.74 26.88
CA ASN A 357 -19.10 23.77 25.99
C ASN A 357 -19.32 23.21 24.58
N SER A 358 -18.28 22.57 24.04
CA SER A 358 -18.30 21.90 22.75
C SER A 358 -17.21 20.83 22.66
N TRP A 359 -17.31 19.97 21.65
CA TRP A 359 -16.20 19.13 21.21
C TRP A 359 -16.27 18.88 19.71
N LYS A 360 -15.12 18.58 19.10
CA LYS A 360 -15.00 18.26 17.68
C LYS A 360 -14.21 16.97 17.48
N LEU A 361 -14.63 16.18 16.50
CA LEU A 361 -13.89 15.01 16.04
C LEU A 361 -13.55 15.21 14.56
N THR A 362 -12.26 15.26 14.25
CA THR A 362 -11.76 15.21 12.87
C THR A 362 -11.30 13.78 12.60
N VAL A 363 -11.83 13.18 11.53
CA VAL A 363 -11.55 11.80 11.15
C VAL A 363 -10.67 11.80 9.90
N ILE A 364 -9.57 11.06 9.93
CA ILE A 364 -8.76 10.74 8.75
C ILE A 364 -8.94 9.25 8.50
N THR A 365 -9.47 8.91 7.33
CA THR A 365 -9.58 7.54 6.86
C THR A 365 -8.51 7.21 5.85
N CYS A 366 -8.08 5.94 5.78
CA CYS A 366 -7.30 5.44 4.65
C CYS A 366 -8.28 5.18 3.50
N ILE A 367 -8.42 6.11 2.56
CA ILE A 367 -9.13 5.83 1.31
C ILE A 367 -8.32 4.78 0.54
N GLN A 368 -9.00 3.72 0.08
CA GLN A 368 -8.50 2.85 -0.98
C GLN A 368 -9.32 3.13 -2.23
N PRO A 369 -8.65 3.33 -3.37
CA PRO A 369 -9.28 3.05 -4.65
C PRO A 369 -9.86 1.63 -4.66
N ASP A 370 -11.08 1.55 -5.18
CA ASP A 370 -11.84 0.35 -5.51
C ASP A 370 -12.49 0.73 -6.85
N THR A 371 -11.83 0.33 -7.93
CA THR A 371 -12.09 0.83 -9.28
C THR A 371 -13.34 0.17 -9.87
N ASP A 372 -13.63 -1.07 -9.50
CA ASP A 372 -14.72 -1.87 -10.06
C ASP A 372 -15.97 -1.97 -9.15
N GLY A 373 -15.80 -1.74 -7.84
CA GLY A 373 -16.85 -1.69 -6.82
C GLY A 373 -17.19 -3.02 -6.15
N ASP A 374 -16.29 -4.02 -6.16
CA ASP A 374 -16.58 -5.37 -5.64
C ASP A 374 -16.53 -5.50 -4.11
N GLY A 375 -15.73 -4.65 -3.43
CA GLY A 375 -15.50 -4.71 -1.98
C GLY A 375 -14.02 -4.80 -1.56
N GLU A 376 -13.13 -5.04 -2.52
CA GLU A 376 -11.69 -5.18 -2.34
C GLU A 376 -10.94 -3.95 -2.90
N ALA A 377 -9.67 -3.75 -2.52
CA ALA A 377 -8.92 -2.53 -2.81
C ALA A 377 -7.94 -2.71 -3.98
N ASP A 378 -7.86 -1.77 -4.93
CA ASP A 378 -6.99 -1.83 -6.14
C ASP A 378 -5.52 -2.25 -5.85
N ALA A 379 -4.99 -1.92 -4.67
CA ALA A 379 -3.63 -2.26 -4.26
C ALA A 379 -3.42 -3.74 -3.84
N CYS A 380 -4.52 -4.47 -3.68
CA CYS A 380 -4.62 -5.81 -3.10
C CYS A 380 -5.56 -6.74 -3.91
N ASP A 381 -6.26 -6.18 -4.89
CA ASP A 381 -7.18 -6.85 -5.80
C ASP A 381 -6.43 -7.50 -6.96
N ASN A 382 -6.67 -8.81 -7.16
CA ASN A 382 -6.08 -9.57 -8.26
C ASN A 382 -6.79 -9.37 -9.62
N CYS A 383 -7.87 -8.59 -9.68
CA CYS A 383 -8.63 -8.20 -10.89
C CYS A 383 -9.17 -6.75 -10.87
N VAL A 384 -8.34 -5.75 -10.52
CA VAL A 384 -8.61 -4.28 -10.42
C VAL A 384 -9.72 -3.63 -11.30
N ASP A 385 -10.03 -4.16 -12.49
CA ASP A 385 -11.05 -3.64 -13.42
C ASP A 385 -12.31 -4.55 -13.58
N ASP A 386 -12.35 -5.75 -12.98
CA ASP A 386 -13.32 -6.85 -13.23
C ASP A 386 -13.83 -7.55 -11.92
N PRO A 387 -15.04 -7.23 -11.41
CA PRO A 387 -15.49 -7.55 -10.04
C PRO A 387 -15.45 -9.01 -9.61
N ASN A 388 -14.65 -9.34 -8.59
CA ASN A 388 -14.43 -10.70 -8.11
C ASN A 388 -14.21 -10.81 -6.58
N ALA A 389 -15.17 -10.34 -5.78
CA ALA A 389 -15.07 -10.20 -4.31
C ALA A 389 -14.83 -11.49 -3.47
N ASP A 390 -14.57 -12.64 -4.09
CA ASP A 390 -14.02 -13.83 -3.44
C ASP A 390 -12.52 -14.05 -3.71
N GLN A 391 -11.90 -13.18 -4.52
CA GLN A 391 -10.48 -13.12 -4.88
C GLN A 391 -9.92 -14.50 -5.25
N ALA A 392 -10.72 -15.25 -6.02
CA ALA A 392 -10.34 -16.56 -6.50
C ALA A 392 -9.14 -16.44 -7.46
N ASP A 393 -8.10 -17.23 -7.18
CA ASP A 393 -6.90 -17.43 -7.99
C ASP A 393 -6.59 -18.93 -7.87
N ALA A 394 -6.92 -19.69 -8.92
CA ALA A 394 -6.97 -21.14 -8.88
C ALA A 394 -5.62 -21.84 -9.12
N ASP A 395 -4.64 -21.16 -9.73
CA ASP A 395 -3.30 -21.69 -10.00
C ASP A 395 -2.18 -21.04 -9.15
N GLY A 396 -2.44 -19.86 -8.59
CA GLY A 396 -1.60 -19.13 -7.65
C GLY A 396 -0.59 -18.19 -8.30
N ASP A 397 -0.86 -17.68 -9.51
CA ASP A 397 0.05 -16.78 -10.22
C ASP A 397 -0.08 -15.29 -9.85
N GLY A 398 -1.20 -14.90 -9.22
CA GLY A 398 -1.50 -13.55 -8.77
C GLY A 398 -2.49 -12.76 -9.63
N ILE A 399 -3.01 -13.33 -10.72
CA ILE A 399 -4.15 -12.83 -11.49
C ILE A 399 -5.41 -13.61 -11.05
N GLY A 400 -6.56 -12.95 -10.89
CA GLY A 400 -7.77 -13.63 -10.42
C GLY A 400 -8.55 -14.35 -11.53
N ASP A 401 -9.24 -15.45 -11.19
CA ASP A 401 -10.10 -16.28 -12.05
C ASP A 401 -11.13 -15.49 -12.90
N ALA A 402 -11.40 -14.22 -12.57
CA ALA A 402 -12.34 -13.34 -13.26
C ALA A 402 -11.73 -12.56 -14.43
N CYS A 403 -10.43 -12.27 -14.37
CA CYS A 403 -9.66 -11.51 -15.35
C CYS A 403 -8.48 -12.31 -15.93
N ASP A 404 -8.18 -13.48 -15.37
CA ASP A 404 -7.24 -14.45 -15.92
C ASP A 404 -7.82 -15.11 -17.18
N SER A 405 -7.26 -14.77 -18.33
CA SER A 405 -7.49 -15.47 -19.60
C SER A 405 -6.54 -16.65 -19.81
N CYS A 406 -5.57 -16.87 -18.93
CA CYS A 406 -4.30 -17.53 -19.21
C CYS A 406 -3.80 -18.42 -18.06
N PHE A 407 -4.65 -19.35 -17.61
CA PHE A 407 -4.41 -20.33 -16.54
C PHE A 407 -2.96 -20.88 -16.47
N GLY A 408 -2.14 -20.25 -15.64
CA GLY A 408 -0.76 -20.58 -15.33
C GLY A 408 0.34 -19.83 -16.11
N ASP A 409 0.04 -18.82 -16.91
CA ASP A 409 1.03 -17.97 -17.61
C ASP A 409 0.67 -16.46 -17.67
N ASN A 410 1.12 -15.71 -16.67
CA ASN A 410 0.92 -14.26 -16.57
C ASN A 410 1.56 -13.35 -17.64
N ALA A 411 2.32 -13.89 -18.60
CA ALA A 411 3.24 -13.07 -19.40
C ALA A 411 2.72 -12.69 -20.81
N SER A 412 1.82 -13.49 -21.37
CA SER A 412 1.45 -13.46 -22.78
C SER A 412 0.13 -12.75 -23.06
N GLY A 413 -0.89 -12.98 -22.23
CA GLY A 413 -2.28 -12.61 -22.54
C GLY A 413 -2.88 -13.51 -23.63
N ASP A 414 -4.14 -13.26 -23.97
CA ASP A 414 -4.91 -13.95 -25.01
C ASP A 414 -5.55 -12.85 -25.89
N ASP A 415 -4.96 -12.59 -27.07
CA ASP A 415 -5.33 -11.44 -27.93
C ASP A 415 -6.63 -11.70 -28.73
N ASP A 416 -6.98 -12.96 -29.00
CA ASP A 416 -8.13 -13.35 -29.84
C ASP A 416 -9.33 -13.94 -29.05
N MET A 417 -9.09 -14.32 -27.79
CA MET A 417 -10.02 -14.90 -26.82
C MET A 417 -10.42 -16.37 -27.10
N ASP A 418 -9.53 -17.17 -27.69
CA ASP A 418 -9.75 -18.62 -27.90
C ASP A 418 -9.49 -19.48 -26.63
N GLY A 419 -8.73 -18.95 -25.66
CA GLY A 419 -8.32 -19.64 -24.43
C GLY A 419 -6.90 -20.25 -24.47
N VAL A 420 -6.07 -19.86 -25.43
CA VAL A 420 -4.64 -20.15 -25.53
C VAL A 420 -3.84 -18.85 -25.41
N CYS A 421 -2.79 -18.87 -24.60
CA CYS A 421 -1.97 -17.68 -24.38
C CYS A 421 -1.07 -17.38 -25.58
N ASN A 422 -0.90 -16.10 -25.94
CA ASN A 422 -0.15 -15.57 -27.09
C ASN A 422 1.30 -16.10 -27.31
N ASP A 423 1.90 -16.81 -26.33
CA ASP A 423 3.23 -17.45 -26.48
C ASP A 423 3.17 -18.98 -26.66
N GLN A 424 2.01 -19.59 -26.45
CA GLN A 424 1.67 -20.98 -26.73
C GLN A 424 0.73 -21.11 -27.94
N ASP A 425 -0.02 -20.05 -28.25
CA ASP A 425 -0.84 -19.84 -29.43
C ASP A 425 0.00 -19.94 -30.70
N GLN A 426 -0.38 -20.86 -31.58
CA GLN A 426 0.28 -21.08 -32.87
C GLN A 426 -0.33 -20.25 -34.00
N CYS A 427 -1.58 -19.78 -33.85
CA CYS A 427 -2.40 -19.17 -34.88
C CYS A 427 -2.90 -17.72 -34.62
N ALA A 428 -2.38 -16.99 -33.62
CA ALA A 428 -2.32 -15.53 -33.36
C ALA A 428 -3.53 -14.59 -33.58
N ASP A 429 -4.59 -15.07 -34.24
CA ASP A 429 -5.84 -14.39 -34.61
C ASP A 429 -7.00 -15.43 -34.71
N ASN A 430 -6.77 -16.74 -34.43
CA ASN A 430 -7.75 -17.83 -34.60
C ASN A 430 -7.52 -19.09 -33.72
N ASP A 431 -8.64 -19.71 -33.29
CA ASP A 431 -8.78 -21.00 -32.57
C ASP A 431 -7.81 -22.15 -32.96
N ASP A 432 -6.92 -22.52 -32.03
CA ASP A 432 -5.91 -23.59 -32.15
C ASP A 432 -6.48 -25.03 -32.03
N ALA A 433 -7.78 -25.23 -31.74
CA ALA A 433 -8.31 -26.52 -31.29
C ALA A 433 -8.43 -27.64 -32.36
N LEU A 434 -8.12 -27.36 -33.63
CA LEU A 434 -8.22 -28.31 -34.74
C LEU A 434 -6.86 -28.48 -35.44
N ASP A 435 -6.43 -29.74 -35.57
CA ASP A 435 -5.29 -30.19 -36.38
C ASP A 435 -5.75 -31.50 -37.06
N ALA A 436 -6.20 -31.37 -38.32
CA ALA A 436 -6.95 -32.42 -39.01
C ALA A 436 -6.08 -33.52 -39.62
N ASP A 437 -4.81 -33.25 -39.90
CA ASP A 437 -3.86 -34.22 -40.46
C ASP A 437 -2.77 -34.68 -39.48
N GLY A 438 -2.58 -33.96 -38.37
CA GLY A 438 -1.70 -34.30 -37.26
C GLY A 438 -0.27 -33.82 -37.40
N ASP A 439 -0.02 -32.71 -38.13
CA ASP A 439 1.32 -32.21 -38.40
C ASP A 439 1.90 -31.26 -37.35
N THR A 440 1.09 -30.80 -36.38
CA THR A 440 1.39 -29.80 -35.33
C THR A 440 1.26 -28.32 -35.71
N ILE A 441 0.65 -27.98 -36.85
CA ILE A 441 0.13 -26.65 -37.18
C ILE A 441 -1.41 -26.72 -37.17
N PRO A 442 -2.14 -25.85 -36.45
CA PRO A 442 -3.60 -25.93 -36.42
C PRO A 442 -4.26 -25.48 -37.75
N ASP A 443 -5.40 -26.10 -38.08
CA ASP A 443 -6.21 -25.90 -39.30
C ASP A 443 -6.49 -24.43 -39.64
N ALA A 444 -6.46 -23.55 -38.63
CA ALA A 444 -6.78 -22.12 -38.76
C ALA A 444 -5.62 -21.28 -39.33
N CYS A 445 -4.37 -21.73 -39.20
CA CYS A 445 -3.20 -21.09 -39.79
C CYS A 445 -2.31 -22.04 -40.63
N ASP A 446 -2.73 -23.29 -40.83
CA ASP A 446 -2.13 -24.23 -41.76
C ASP A 446 -2.49 -23.86 -43.23
N ASN A 447 -1.47 -23.74 -44.09
CA ASN A 447 -1.62 -23.52 -45.52
C ASN A 447 -1.95 -24.79 -46.33
N ALA A 448 -2.00 -25.96 -45.69
CA ALA A 448 -2.51 -27.21 -46.25
C ALA A 448 -3.30 -28.10 -45.25
N PRO A 449 -4.47 -27.66 -44.70
CA PRO A 449 -5.22 -28.24 -43.55
C PRO A 449 -5.69 -29.72 -43.60
N ASN A 450 -5.20 -30.53 -44.53
CA ASN A 450 -5.51 -31.95 -44.67
C ASN A 450 -4.30 -32.79 -45.17
N ASP A 451 -3.13 -32.18 -45.40
CA ASP A 451 -1.97 -32.76 -46.10
C ASP A 451 -0.60 -32.36 -45.48
N ALA A 452 -0.45 -32.58 -44.17
CA ALA A 452 0.72 -32.49 -43.29
C ALA A 452 2.07 -31.99 -43.87
N ASN A 453 2.44 -30.75 -43.52
CA ASN A 453 3.61 -30.01 -43.97
C ASN A 453 4.20 -29.05 -42.91
N MET A 454 4.77 -29.60 -41.82
CA MET A 454 5.44 -28.88 -40.71
C MET A 454 6.39 -27.72 -41.05
N ASP A 455 6.88 -27.61 -42.28
CA ASP A 455 7.73 -26.50 -42.72
C ASP A 455 6.95 -25.32 -43.32
N GLN A 456 5.63 -25.45 -43.49
CA GLN A 456 4.68 -24.45 -44.01
C GLN A 456 5.25 -23.75 -45.25
N ALA A 457 5.82 -24.56 -46.14
CA ALA A 457 6.45 -24.09 -47.37
C ALA A 457 5.38 -23.51 -48.30
N ASP A 458 5.55 -22.23 -48.63
CA ASP A 458 4.77 -21.45 -49.58
C ASP A 458 5.81 -20.63 -50.36
N THR A 459 6.07 -21.05 -51.60
CA THR A 459 7.21 -20.55 -52.40
C THR A 459 6.95 -19.17 -53.02
N ASP A 460 5.70 -18.79 -53.27
CA ASP A 460 5.33 -17.53 -53.93
C ASP A 460 4.55 -16.53 -53.06
N GLY A 461 3.94 -17.00 -51.96
CA GLY A 461 3.28 -16.21 -50.93
C GLY A 461 1.79 -15.99 -51.15
N ASP A 462 1.08 -16.90 -51.83
CA ASP A 462 -0.36 -16.78 -52.08
C ASP A 462 -1.25 -17.29 -50.93
N GLY A 463 -0.70 -18.11 -50.03
CA GLY A 463 -1.39 -18.71 -48.88
C GLY A 463 -1.77 -20.20 -49.03
N VAL A 464 -1.41 -20.85 -50.14
CA VAL A 464 -1.54 -22.29 -50.37
C VAL A 464 -0.16 -22.96 -50.21
N GLY A 465 -0.09 -24.09 -49.49
CA GLY A 465 1.19 -24.77 -49.28
C GLY A 465 1.70 -25.53 -50.50
N ASP A 466 3.02 -25.48 -50.75
CA ASP A 466 3.81 -26.17 -51.80
C ASP A 466 3.44 -27.66 -52.01
N ILE A 467 2.80 -28.30 -51.03
CA ILE A 467 2.40 -29.72 -51.03
C ILE A 467 1.06 -29.98 -51.73
N ILE A 468 0.14 -29.01 -51.72
CA ILE A 468 -1.16 -29.05 -52.39
C ILE A 468 -1.29 -28.01 -53.51
N ASP A 469 -0.42 -27.01 -53.53
CA ASP A 469 -0.31 -26.03 -54.61
C ASP A 469 0.03 -26.70 -55.95
N LEU A 470 -0.59 -26.17 -57.00
CA LEU A 470 -0.46 -26.59 -58.40
C LEU A 470 -0.14 -25.40 -59.34
N CYS A 471 -0.09 -24.16 -58.85
CA CYS A 471 -0.17 -22.94 -59.65
C CYS A 471 0.64 -21.80 -59.04
N ASP A 472 1.70 -21.34 -59.72
CA ASP A 472 2.56 -20.25 -59.26
C ASP A 472 1.75 -18.91 -59.14
N GLY A 473 1.25 -18.59 -57.94
CA GLY A 473 0.78 -17.28 -57.50
C GLY A 473 -0.72 -16.97 -57.61
N ASP A 474 -1.61 -17.96 -57.51
CA ASP A 474 -3.07 -17.73 -57.41
C ASP A 474 -3.80 -18.91 -56.70
N ASP A 475 -4.76 -18.60 -55.81
CA ASP A 475 -5.46 -19.55 -54.90
C ASP A 475 -6.39 -20.57 -55.58
N ALA A 476 -6.34 -20.61 -56.91
CA ALA A 476 -7.17 -21.44 -57.76
C ALA A 476 -6.72 -22.91 -57.75
N SER A 477 -7.64 -23.80 -58.12
CA SER A 477 -7.37 -25.24 -58.13
C SER A 477 -7.39 -25.83 -59.53
N GLY A 478 -6.21 -26.24 -59.98
CA GLY A 478 -6.00 -27.10 -61.13
C GLY A 478 -5.15 -26.45 -62.21
N ASP A 479 -4.10 -27.16 -62.57
CA ASP A 479 -3.28 -27.01 -63.78
C ASP A 479 -3.51 -28.28 -64.64
N SER A 480 -3.98 -28.12 -65.89
CA SER A 480 -4.33 -29.26 -66.75
C SER A 480 -3.17 -29.83 -67.56
N ASP A 481 -2.11 -29.07 -67.78
CA ASP A 481 -0.99 -29.44 -68.68
C ASP A 481 0.39 -29.41 -68.01
N GLY A 482 0.49 -28.87 -66.80
CA GLY A 482 1.67 -28.92 -65.93
C GLY A 482 2.65 -27.77 -66.18
N ASP A 483 2.18 -26.59 -66.59
CA ASP A 483 3.01 -25.42 -66.89
C ASP A 483 3.18 -24.45 -65.71
N GLY A 484 2.38 -24.59 -64.65
CA GLY A 484 2.40 -23.75 -63.45
C GLY A 484 1.42 -22.58 -63.46
N VAL A 485 0.55 -22.44 -64.48
CA VAL A 485 -0.52 -21.43 -64.50
C VAL A 485 -1.88 -22.12 -64.31
N CYS A 486 -2.69 -21.60 -63.39
CA CYS A 486 -4.00 -22.19 -63.09
C CYS A 486 -5.01 -22.03 -64.25
N ASN A 487 -5.80 -23.08 -64.52
CA ASN A 487 -6.67 -23.21 -65.70
C ASN A 487 -7.64 -22.02 -65.96
N ASP A 488 -7.99 -21.25 -64.93
CA ASP A 488 -8.92 -20.11 -65.04
C ASP A 488 -8.24 -18.74 -65.25
N ILE A 489 -6.92 -18.67 -65.03
CA ILE A 489 -6.04 -17.55 -65.40
C ILE A 489 -5.11 -17.87 -66.58
N ASP A 490 -4.97 -19.15 -66.94
CA ASP A 490 -4.18 -19.63 -68.07
C ASP A 490 -4.81 -19.22 -69.42
N PRO A 491 -4.12 -18.42 -70.26
CA PRO A 491 -4.59 -18.13 -71.61
C PRO A 491 -4.50 -19.34 -72.57
N CYS A 492 -3.90 -20.46 -72.15
CA CYS A 492 -3.44 -21.57 -72.98
C CYS A 492 -4.08 -22.95 -72.72
N GLU A 493 -5.13 -23.03 -71.90
CA GLU A 493 -5.74 -24.24 -71.32
C GLU A 493 -5.51 -25.55 -72.13
N GLY A 494 -4.46 -26.29 -71.76
CA GLY A 494 -4.10 -27.59 -72.34
C GLY A 494 -2.83 -27.61 -73.22
N ASP A 495 -2.06 -26.52 -73.30
CA ASP A 495 -0.73 -26.45 -73.93
C ASP A 495 0.29 -25.84 -72.96
N ASN A 496 1.41 -26.54 -72.71
CA ASN A 496 2.31 -26.25 -71.60
C ASN A 496 3.31 -25.10 -71.90
N ALA A 497 2.82 -24.05 -72.55
CA ALA A 497 3.56 -22.96 -73.14
C ALA A 497 3.00 -21.61 -72.68
N SER A 498 3.59 -21.06 -71.62
CA SER A 498 3.11 -19.84 -70.99
C SER A 498 3.03 -18.61 -71.91
N GLY A 499 1.85 -17.97 -71.88
CA GLY A 499 1.61 -16.60 -72.32
C GLY A 499 0.96 -16.43 -73.69
N ASP A 500 0.16 -15.37 -73.77
CA ASP A 500 -0.47 -14.79 -74.97
C ASP A 500 -0.10 -13.30 -74.99
N ASP A 501 1.01 -12.95 -75.65
CA ASP A 501 1.61 -11.61 -75.59
C ASP A 501 0.75 -10.52 -76.26
N ASP A 502 -0.16 -10.88 -77.17
CA ASP A 502 -1.03 -9.94 -77.89
C ASP A 502 -2.54 -10.07 -77.59
N ALA A 503 -2.90 -11.01 -76.71
CA ALA A 503 -4.22 -11.28 -76.15
C ALA A 503 -5.27 -11.70 -77.20
N ASP A 504 -4.87 -12.52 -78.18
CA ASP A 504 -5.74 -13.02 -79.26
C ASP A 504 -6.39 -14.39 -78.99
N GLY A 505 -5.95 -15.09 -77.94
CA GLY A 505 -6.43 -16.41 -77.53
C GLY A 505 -5.66 -17.57 -78.19
N VAL A 506 -4.40 -17.35 -78.57
CA VAL A 506 -3.47 -18.35 -79.09
C VAL A 506 -2.13 -18.23 -78.36
N CYS A 507 -1.57 -19.36 -77.94
CA CYS A 507 -0.31 -19.40 -77.22
C CYS A 507 0.87 -18.87 -78.03
N ASN A 508 1.81 -18.19 -77.36
CA ASN A 508 3.01 -17.58 -77.92
C ASN A 508 3.89 -18.54 -78.77
N ASP A 509 3.78 -19.86 -78.61
CA ASP A 509 4.51 -20.86 -79.39
C ASP A 509 3.76 -21.33 -80.66
N GLN A 510 2.43 -21.22 -80.65
CA GLN A 510 1.54 -21.45 -81.80
C GLN A 510 1.39 -20.20 -82.68
N ASP A 511 1.90 -19.04 -82.24
CA ASP A 511 1.84 -17.77 -82.94
C ASP A 511 2.81 -17.71 -84.14
N GLU A 512 2.27 -17.85 -85.36
CA GLU A 512 3.03 -17.82 -86.60
C GLU A 512 3.39 -16.37 -87.02
N PRO A 513 4.68 -16.03 -87.21
CA PRO A 513 5.12 -14.64 -87.33
C PRO A 513 4.47 -13.89 -88.49
N ALA A 514 3.59 -12.95 -88.16
CA ALA A 514 2.71 -12.23 -89.09
C ALA A 514 3.46 -11.61 -90.30
N ALA A 515 3.27 -12.20 -91.48
CA ALA A 515 3.94 -11.80 -92.70
C ALA A 515 3.41 -10.46 -93.26
N GLN A 516 4.13 -9.36 -93.03
CA GLN A 516 3.85 -8.09 -93.72
C GLN A 516 4.50 -8.04 -95.11
N LEU A 517 3.66 -7.91 -96.16
CA LEU A 517 4.11 -7.75 -97.54
C LEU A 517 3.36 -6.62 -98.28
N ALA A 518 4.11 -5.57 -98.64
CA ALA A 518 3.88 -4.62 -99.74
C ALA A 518 2.69 -3.62 -99.65
N ASP A 519 2.70 -2.44 -100.30
CA ASP A 519 3.75 -1.54 -100.83
C ASP A 519 3.06 -0.21 -101.29
N MET A 520 3.87 0.80 -101.65
CA MET A 520 3.60 1.96 -102.52
C MET A 520 3.47 3.34 -101.86
N GLY A 521 4.60 4.06 -101.77
CA GLY A 521 4.69 5.48 -101.43
C GLY A 521 6.08 6.07 -101.72
N ALA A 522 6.39 6.35 -102.99
CA ALA A 522 7.78 6.44 -103.46
C ALA A 522 8.53 7.79 -103.28
N CYS A 523 9.84 7.65 -103.08
CA CYS A 523 10.95 8.48 -103.60
C CYS A 523 11.44 9.77 -102.90
N CYS A 524 12.78 9.79 -102.74
CA CYS A 524 13.71 10.93 -102.53
C CYS A 524 13.67 11.62 -101.14
N GLY A 525 14.74 11.64 -100.33
CA GLY A 525 16.08 11.02 -100.40
C GLY A 525 17.13 11.85 -99.65
N GLY A 526 18.08 11.22 -98.93
CA GLY A 526 19.22 11.95 -98.32
C GLY A 526 19.94 11.31 -97.12
N GLY A 527 21.04 10.60 -97.38
CA GLY A 527 22.32 10.73 -96.64
C GLY A 527 22.39 10.60 -95.11
N VAL A 528 22.37 9.35 -94.64
CA VAL A 528 23.11 8.72 -93.50
C VAL A 528 24.49 9.35 -93.13
N PRO A 529 25.10 9.10 -91.93
CA PRO A 529 24.68 9.47 -90.56
C PRO A 529 25.86 10.06 -89.69
N ALA A 530 25.63 10.35 -88.40
CA ALA A 530 26.48 9.88 -87.27
C ALA A 530 26.08 10.42 -85.87
N MET A 531 26.15 9.52 -84.87
CA MET A 531 26.37 9.75 -83.41
C MET A 531 25.32 10.45 -82.52
N MET A 532 24.76 9.62 -81.63
CA MET A 532 24.30 9.85 -80.23
C MET A 532 25.29 10.66 -79.34
N PRO A 533 24.96 11.01 -78.06
CA PRO A 533 23.65 11.05 -77.37
C PRO A 533 23.36 12.34 -76.52
N PHE A 534 22.09 12.48 -76.11
CA PHE A 534 21.56 13.08 -74.86
C PHE A 534 22.12 14.39 -74.25
N LEU A 535 21.26 15.44 -74.16
CA LEU A 535 21.31 16.44 -73.07
C LEU A 535 19.98 17.23 -72.86
N LEU A 536 19.32 16.97 -71.71
CA LEU A 536 18.50 17.86 -70.85
C LEU A 536 17.17 18.56 -71.27
N LEU A 537 16.43 18.94 -70.19
CA LEU A 537 15.19 19.75 -70.05
C LEU A 537 13.86 19.05 -70.44
N GLY A 538 12.81 18.96 -69.60
CA GLY A 538 12.57 19.40 -68.21
C GLY A 538 11.80 20.73 -68.08
N TRP A 539 10.58 20.72 -67.49
CA TRP A 539 9.80 21.87 -66.94
C TRP A 539 8.87 21.31 -65.81
N LYS A 540 8.91 21.73 -64.54
CA LYS A 540 8.50 23.00 -63.87
C LYS A 540 6.96 23.23 -63.69
N ARG A 541 6.46 23.15 -62.44
CA ARG A 541 6.12 24.32 -61.55
C ARG A 541 5.39 24.01 -60.21
N LYS A 542 5.93 24.57 -59.10
CA LYS A 542 5.31 25.27 -57.93
C LYS A 542 4.13 24.59 -57.15
N ARG A 543 4.06 24.62 -55.81
CA ARG A 543 4.22 25.71 -54.80
C ARG A 543 4.77 25.12 -53.45
N ARG A 544 5.66 25.76 -52.67
CA ARG A 544 5.43 26.76 -51.56
C ARG A 544 4.30 26.38 -50.59
N CYS A 545 4.41 26.36 -49.24
CA CYS A 545 5.47 26.65 -48.23
C CYS A 545 5.11 25.94 -46.89
N GLY A 546 5.97 25.78 -45.87
CA GLY A 546 7.43 25.98 -45.82
C GLY A 546 8.03 26.61 -44.52
N ALA A 547 8.52 25.78 -43.59
CA ALA A 547 9.63 26.01 -42.63
C ALA A 547 9.48 26.94 -41.38
N HIS A 548 9.88 26.43 -40.20
CA HIS A 548 10.75 27.04 -39.15
C HIS A 548 11.22 25.89 -38.21
N SER A 549 12.52 25.68 -37.91
CA SER A 549 13.38 26.40 -36.93
C SER A 549 12.96 26.09 -35.47
N ASN A 550 13.80 25.65 -34.52
CA ASN A 550 15.28 25.77 -34.41
C ASN A 550 15.92 24.67 -33.52
N ARG A 551 17.26 24.68 -33.40
CA ARG A 551 18.06 23.72 -32.60
C ARG A 551 18.63 24.36 -31.32
N ARG A 552 18.82 23.55 -30.27
CA ARG A 552 19.57 23.78 -28.99
C ARG A 552 18.86 24.59 -27.89
N ARG A 553 18.74 23.97 -26.71
CA ARG A 553 19.84 24.04 -25.74
C ARG A 553 20.54 22.69 -25.65
#